data_AF-A0A536Q9T5-F1
#
_entry.id   AF-A0A536Q9T5-F1
#
_cell.length_a   1.000
_cell.length_b   1.000
_cell.length_c   1.000
_cell.angle_alpha   90.00
_cell.angle_beta   90.00
_cell.angle_gamma   90.00
#
_symmetry.space_group_name_H-M   'P 1'
#
loop_
_entity.id
_entity.type
_entity.pdbx_description
1 polymer ?
#
loop_
_entity_poly.entity_id
_entity_poly.type
_entity_poly.pdbx_seq_one_letter_code
_entity_poly.pdbx_strand_id
1 'polypeptide(L)'
;MTAAPKLSVVAATRNDEHGGNQMARTQLFINGLAEQALRFKLPVELLLVEWNPPPDRPSLAEALSWPRSEWFAPRIVVVSPELHARFPHADGLPLFQMIAKNVGIRRSAAEFVLATNIDILLSDELF
;
A
#
# COMPACT_ATOMS: atom_id res chain seq x y z
N MET A 1 9.30 13.40 -15.16
CA MET A 1 9.96 12.92 -13.93
C MET A 1 9.10 13.37 -12.77
N THR A 2 8.65 12.46 -11.91
CA THR A 2 7.97 12.84 -10.65
C THR A 2 8.97 13.57 -9.75
N ALA A 3 8.52 14.62 -9.06
CA ALA A 3 9.32 15.23 -8.00
C ALA A 3 9.66 14.18 -6.93
N ALA A 4 10.75 14.37 -6.19
CA ALA A 4 11.04 13.52 -5.05
C ALA A 4 9.85 13.57 -4.07
N PRO A 5 9.33 12.43 -3.59
CA PRO A 5 8.14 12.42 -2.75
C PRO A 5 8.44 13.12 -1.42
N LYS A 6 7.51 13.94 -0.96
CA LYS A 6 7.56 14.59 0.35
C LYS A 6 6.89 13.75 1.42
N LEU A 7 5.88 12.97 1.04
CA LEU A 7 5.17 12.03 1.91
C LEU A 7 5.17 10.63 1.28
N SER A 8 5.55 9.62 2.05
CA SER A 8 5.32 8.21 1.72
C SER A 8 4.14 7.70 2.54
N VAL A 9 3.04 7.37 1.87
CA VAL A 9 1.91 6.66 2.47
C VAL A 9 2.18 5.16 2.38
N VAL A 10 2.29 4.50 3.52
CA VAL A 10 2.60 3.07 3.64
C VAL A 10 1.37 2.32 4.10
N ALA A 11 0.94 1.33 3.31
CA ALA A 11 -0.12 0.41 3.65
C ALA A 11 0.31 -1.03 3.33
N ALA A 12 -0.37 -2.01 3.91
CA ALA A 12 -0.07 -3.42 3.70
C ALA A 12 -1.36 -4.23 3.52
N THR A 13 -1.35 -5.17 2.58
CA THR A 13 -2.44 -6.11 2.37
C THR A 13 -1.96 -7.33 1.57
N ARG A 14 -2.87 -8.24 1.25
CA ARG A 14 -2.71 -9.35 0.31
C ARG A 14 -4.04 -9.56 -0.41
N ASN A 15 -4.07 -10.22 -1.56
CA ASN A 15 -5.30 -10.43 -2.32
C ASN A 15 -6.11 -11.63 -1.79
N ASP A 16 -6.70 -11.49 -0.59
CA ASP A 16 -7.40 -12.58 0.11
C ASP A 16 -8.86 -12.27 0.47
N GLU A 17 -9.41 -11.16 -0.03
CA GLU A 17 -10.76 -10.68 0.27
C GLU A 17 -11.03 -10.44 1.77
N HIS A 18 -9.98 -10.14 2.53
CA HIS A 18 -10.12 -9.84 3.96
C HIS A 18 -11.13 -8.70 4.23
N GLY A 19 -12.09 -8.97 5.12
CA GLY A 19 -13.16 -8.02 5.48
C GLY A 19 -14.20 -7.77 4.37
N GLY A 20 -14.18 -8.53 3.27
CA GLY A 20 -15.12 -8.45 2.15
C GLY A 20 -14.94 -7.21 1.26
N ASN A 21 -15.13 -7.35 -0.05
CA ASN A 21 -14.96 -6.25 -1.03
C ASN A 21 -13.57 -5.57 -0.92
N GLN A 22 -12.54 -6.33 -0.57
CA GLN A 22 -11.22 -5.80 -0.23
C GLN A 22 -10.62 -5.03 -1.41
N MET A 23 -10.72 -5.58 -2.62
CA MET A 23 -10.21 -4.94 -3.83
C MET A 23 -10.90 -3.61 -4.11
N ALA A 24 -12.23 -3.54 -3.97
CA ALA A 24 -12.98 -2.31 -4.17
C ALA A 24 -12.58 -1.21 -3.17
N ARG A 25 -12.44 -1.56 -1.88
CA ARG A 25 -11.99 -0.61 -0.85
C ARG A 25 -10.55 -0.14 -1.11
N THR A 26 -9.66 -1.06 -1.46
CA THR A 26 -8.26 -0.74 -1.79
C THR A 26 -8.19 0.21 -2.99
N GLN A 27 -8.99 -0.03 -4.03
CA GLN A 27 -9.03 0.83 -5.19
C GLN A 27 -9.55 2.24 -4.86
N LEU A 28 -10.58 2.35 -4.01
CA LEU A 28 -11.08 3.64 -3.54
C LEU A 28 -10.03 4.41 -2.75
N PHE A 29 -9.30 3.73 -1.86
CA PHE A 29 -8.16 4.30 -1.13
C PHE A 29 -7.07 4.82 -2.07
N ILE A 30 -6.64 4.03 -3.06
CA ILE A 30 -5.63 4.42 -4.04
C ILE A 30 -6.10 5.65 -4.84
N ASN A 31 -7.34 5.62 -5.32
CA ASN A 31 -7.91 6.70 -6.13
C ASN A 31 -8.06 8.00 -5.32
N GLY A 32 -8.51 7.90 -4.07
CA GLY A 32 -8.63 9.05 -3.16
C GLY A 32 -7.28 9.72 -2.91
N LEU A 33 -6.25 8.94 -2.59
CA LEU A 33 -4.89 9.47 -2.42
C LEU A 33 -4.36 10.11 -3.71
N ALA A 34 -4.54 9.45 -4.86
CA ALA A 34 -4.06 9.98 -6.14
C ALA A 34 -4.73 11.31 -6.50
N GLU A 35 -6.04 11.43 -6.25
CA GLU A 35 -6.81 12.64 -6.49
C GLU A 35 -6.37 13.77 -5.55
N GLN A 36 -6.24 13.50 -4.25
CA GLN A 36 -5.81 14.50 -3.28
C GLN A 36 -4.36 14.96 -3.54
N ALA A 37 -3.43 14.05 -3.88
CA ALA A 37 -2.06 14.44 -4.24
C ALA A 37 -2.04 15.39 -5.44
N LEU A 38 -2.87 15.12 -6.46
CA LEU A 38 -3.02 15.99 -7.63
C LEU A 38 -3.62 17.35 -7.25
N ARG A 39 -4.72 17.36 -6.48
CA ARG A 39 -5.44 18.57 -6.06
C ARG A 39 -4.56 19.51 -5.24
N PHE A 40 -3.88 18.97 -4.23
CA PHE A 40 -3.05 19.73 -3.30
C PHE A 40 -1.60 19.90 -3.77
N LYS A 41 -1.24 19.31 -4.92
CA LYS A 41 0.11 19.34 -5.48
C LYS A 41 1.18 18.92 -4.45
N LEU A 42 0.86 17.87 -3.71
CA LEU A 42 1.78 17.26 -2.74
C LEU A 42 2.44 16.05 -3.41
N PRO A 43 3.77 15.99 -3.55
CA PRO A 43 4.44 14.80 -4.05
C PRO A 43 4.29 13.63 -3.08
N VAL A 44 3.47 12.64 -3.45
CA VAL A 44 3.15 11.47 -2.64
C VAL A 44 3.68 10.19 -3.30
N GLU A 45 4.42 9.40 -2.52
CA GLU A 45 4.63 7.98 -2.80
C GLU A 45 3.55 7.17 -2.09
N LEU A 46 2.83 6.31 -2.80
CA LEU A 46 2.11 5.20 -2.17
C LEU A 46 3.01 3.97 -2.21
N LEU A 47 3.37 3.43 -1.05
CA LEU A 47 4.10 2.17 -0.94
C LEU A 47 3.17 1.10 -0.36
N LEU A 48 2.61 0.28 -1.24
CA LEU A 48 1.78 -0.86 -0.85
C LEU A 48 2.63 -2.11 -0.68
N VAL A 49 2.62 -2.70 0.52
CA VAL A 49 3.30 -3.97 0.78
C VAL A 49 2.32 -5.12 0.55
N GLU A 50 2.54 -5.90 -0.50
CA GLU A 50 1.83 -7.14 -0.75
C GLU A 50 2.51 -8.27 0.04
N TRP A 51 1.89 -8.71 1.13
CA TRP A 51 2.52 -9.64 2.05
C TRP A 51 1.95 -11.05 1.92
N ASN A 52 2.82 -12.03 1.68
CA ASN A 52 2.46 -13.44 1.55
C ASN A 52 1.31 -13.64 0.53
N PRO A 53 1.44 -13.21 -0.72
CA PRO A 53 0.34 -13.30 -1.70
C PRO A 53 -0.16 -14.74 -1.86
N PRO A 54 -1.50 -14.98 -1.93
CA PRO A 54 -2.03 -16.31 -2.24
C PRO A 54 -1.61 -16.76 -3.65
N PRO A 55 -1.14 -18.00 -3.84
CA PRO A 55 -0.62 -18.47 -5.12
C PRO A 55 -1.71 -18.66 -6.19
N ASP A 56 -2.97 -18.76 -5.78
CA ASP A 56 -4.16 -18.98 -6.62
C ASP A 56 -4.88 -17.67 -6.99
N ARG A 57 -4.30 -16.51 -6.65
CA ARG A 57 -4.88 -15.18 -6.87
C ARG A 57 -3.91 -14.34 -7.71
N PRO A 58 -4.42 -13.42 -8.55
CA PRO A 58 -3.56 -12.46 -9.22
C PRO A 58 -2.87 -11.57 -8.18
N SER A 59 -1.67 -11.10 -8.50
CA SER A 59 -0.97 -10.14 -7.65
C SER A 59 -1.77 -8.84 -7.52
N LEU A 60 -1.55 -8.06 -6.47
CA LEU A 60 -2.14 -6.73 -6.34
C LEU A 60 -1.72 -5.81 -7.50
N ALA A 61 -0.53 -6.03 -8.06
CA ALA A 61 -0.06 -5.30 -9.23
C ALA A 61 -0.98 -5.52 -10.45
N GLU A 62 -1.48 -6.74 -10.63
CA GLU A 62 -2.36 -7.12 -11.74
C GLU A 62 -3.84 -6.84 -11.43
N ALA A 63 -4.25 -6.99 -10.18
CA ALA A 63 -5.64 -6.90 -9.76
C ALA A 63 -6.17 -5.46 -9.58
N LEU A 64 -5.28 -4.48 -9.39
CA LEU A 64 -5.63 -3.09 -9.11
C LEU A 64 -5.17 -2.15 -10.22
N SER A 65 -5.86 -1.02 -10.32
CA SER A 65 -5.44 0.11 -11.15
C SER A 65 -4.51 1.03 -10.36
N TRP A 66 -3.42 1.45 -11.01
CA TRP A 66 -2.36 2.24 -10.40
C TRP A 66 -2.23 3.60 -11.09
N PRO A 67 -3.11 4.58 -10.78
CA PRO A 67 -2.99 5.93 -11.33
C PRO A 67 -1.61 6.50 -11.01
N ARG A 68 -1.04 7.22 -11.97
CA ARG A 68 0.25 7.90 -11.82
C ARG A 68 0.11 9.33 -12.31
N SER A 69 0.76 10.25 -11.61
CA SER A 69 0.85 11.65 -12.02
C SER A 69 2.22 12.20 -11.61
N GLU A 70 2.48 13.48 -11.90
CA GLU A 70 3.67 14.16 -11.38
C GLU A 70 3.68 14.27 -9.83
N TRP A 71 2.50 14.15 -9.20
CA TRP A 71 2.28 14.29 -7.75
C TRP A 71 2.01 12.96 -7.05
N PHE A 72 1.75 11.87 -7.78
CA PHE A 72 1.42 10.58 -7.18
C PHE A 72 2.17 9.42 -7.86
N ALA A 73 2.99 8.74 -7.08
CA ALA A 73 3.84 7.64 -7.53
C ALA A 73 3.60 6.37 -6.69
N PRO A 74 2.71 5.47 -7.13
CA PRO A 74 2.51 4.19 -6.45
C PRO A 74 3.63 3.20 -6.77
N ARG A 75 4.01 2.44 -5.75
CA ARG A 75 4.97 1.35 -5.80
C ARG A 75 4.51 0.19 -4.91
N ILE A 76 4.81 -1.02 -5.35
CA ILE A 76 4.49 -2.25 -4.63
C ILE A 76 5.79 -2.90 -4.17
N VAL A 77 5.78 -3.42 -2.95
CA VAL A 77 6.82 -4.31 -2.42
C VAL A 77 6.18 -5.63 -2.07
N VAL A 78 6.60 -6.70 -2.75
CA VAL A 78 6.11 -8.05 -2.45
C VAL A 78 7.00 -8.70 -1.40
N VAL A 79 6.37 -9.26 -0.36
CA VAL A 79 7.01 -10.17 0.59
C VAL A 79 6.50 -11.57 0.32
N SER A 80 7.39 -12.47 -0.08
CA SER A 80 7.00 -13.79 -0.57
C SER A 80 6.53 -14.73 0.55
N PRO A 81 5.75 -15.78 0.21
CA PRO A 81 5.36 -16.82 1.18
C PRO A 81 6.54 -17.49 1.88
N GLU A 82 7.67 -17.66 1.19
CA GLU A 82 8.89 -18.26 1.77
C GLU A 82 9.50 -17.35 2.85
N LEU A 83 9.46 -16.03 2.65
CA LEU A 83 9.93 -15.10 3.68
C LEU A 83 8.96 -15.03 4.86
N HIS A 84 7.64 -15.06 4.59
CA HIS A 84 6.61 -15.14 5.63
C HIS A 84 6.78 -16.38 6.52
N ALA A 85 7.00 -17.55 5.92
CA ALA A 85 7.16 -18.83 6.61
C ALA A 85 8.35 -18.88 7.59
N ARG A 86 9.29 -17.93 7.51
CA ARG A 86 10.42 -17.82 8.44
C ARG A 86 10.08 -17.17 9.79
N PHE A 87 8.91 -16.55 9.90
CA PHE A 87 8.49 -15.89 11.14
C PHE A 87 7.69 -16.85 12.03
N PRO A 88 7.79 -16.72 13.37
CA PRO A 88 6.92 -17.43 14.29
C PRO A 88 5.44 -17.17 13.97
N HIS A 89 4.60 -18.19 14.12
CA HIS A 89 3.15 -18.13 13.91
C HIS A 89 2.71 -17.83 12.46
N ALA A 90 3.59 -18.07 11.48
CA ALA A 90 3.28 -17.88 10.06
C ALA A 90 2.13 -18.76 9.54
N ASP A 91 1.88 -19.88 10.21
CA ASP A 91 0.78 -20.81 9.98
C ASP A 91 -0.58 -20.29 10.49
N GLY A 92 -0.59 -19.48 11.56
CA GLY A 92 -1.81 -18.98 12.19
C GLY A 92 -2.33 -17.65 11.64
N LEU A 93 -1.47 -16.81 11.07
CA LEU A 93 -1.86 -15.49 10.57
C LEU A 93 -1.24 -15.21 9.18
N PRO A 94 -2.07 -15.09 8.12
CA PRO A 94 -1.57 -14.90 6.75
C PRO A 94 -0.92 -13.54 6.47
N LEU A 95 -1.20 -12.52 7.29
CA LEU A 95 -0.74 -11.14 7.10
C LEU A 95 -0.26 -10.54 8.42
N PHE A 96 1.05 -10.29 8.53
CA PHE A 96 1.63 -9.58 9.67
C PHE A 96 1.63 -8.07 9.42
N GLN A 97 0.47 -7.42 9.58
CA GLN A 97 0.28 -6.00 9.21
C GLN A 97 1.38 -5.05 9.75
N MET A 98 1.76 -5.19 11.03
CA MET A 98 2.78 -4.32 11.63
C MET A 98 4.18 -4.56 11.05
N ILE A 99 4.53 -5.82 10.76
CA ILE A 99 5.82 -6.16 10.15
C ILE A 99 5.84 -5.72 8.68
N ALA A 100 4.74 -5.92 7.96
CA ALA A 100 4.59 -5.48 6.58
C ALA A 100 4.70 -3.95 6.46
N LYS A 101 4.07 -3.19 7.37
CA LYS A 101 4.26 -1.73 7.43
C LYS A 101 5.72 -1.35 7.68
N ASN A 102 6.44 -2.05 8.57
CA ASN A 102 7.88 -1.83 8.74
C ASN A 102 8.70 -2.09 7.47
N VAL A 103 8.36 -3.12 6.68
CA VAL A 103 8.98 -3.37 5.36
C VAL A 103 8.80 -2.18 4.43
N GLY A 104 7.62 -1.58 4.43
CA GLY A 104 7.31 -0.38 3.67
C GLY A 104 8.04 0.86 4.18
N ILE A 105 7.96 1.16 5.48
CA ILE A 105 8.65 2.29 6.11
C ILE A 105 10.14 2.29 5.78
N ARG A 106 10.82 1.13 5.92
CA ARG A 106 12.26 1.00 5.60
C ARG A 106 12.62 1.21 4.13
N ARG A 107 11.63 1.20 3.23
CA ARG A 107 11.80 1.40 1.79
C ARG A 107 11.21 2.71 1.30
N SER A 108 10.57 3.49 2.18
CA SER A 108 10.01 4.79 1.84
C SER A 108 11.10 5.72 1.31
N ALA A 109 10.75 6.54 0.31
CA ALA A 109 11.68 7.47 -0.33
C ALA A 109 11.52 8.92 0.18
N ALA A 110 10.50 9.20 0.98
CA ALA A 110 10.13 10.53 1.42
C ALA A 110 10.68 10.93 2.80
N GLU A 111 10.64 12.23 3.10
CA GLU A 111 11.00 12.78 4.41
C GLU A 111 9.99 12.38 5.50
N PHE A 112 8.69 12.36 5.16
CA PHE A 112 7.61 12.01 6.08
C PHE A 112 6.96 10.69 5.69
N VAL A 113 6.51 9.94 6.70
CA VAL A 113 5.83 8.65 6.49
C VAL A 113 4.50 8.62 7.23
N LEU A 114 3.43 8.32 6.49
CA LEU A 114 2.11 8.00 7.03
C LEU A 114 1.88 6.50 6.91
N ALA A 115 1.85 5.78 8.03
CA ALA A 115 1.46 4.37 8.04
C ALA A 115 -0.05 4.24 8.29
N THR A 116 -0.79 3.71 7.31
CA THR A 116 -2.26 3.62 7.35
C THR A 116 -2.77 2.26 6.85
N ASN A 117 -4.08 2.09 6.73
CA ASN A 117 -4.73 0.91 6.17
C ASN A 117 -5.28 1.20 4.77
N ILE A 118 -5.50 0.14 4.00
CA ILE A 118 -5.96 0.18 2.60
C ILE A 118 -7.41 0.62 2.38
N ASP A 119 -8.12 0.99 3.44
CA ASP A 119 -9.55 1.32 3.44
C ASP A 119 -9.85 2.64 4.18
N ILE A 120 -8.82 3.42 4.50
CA ILE A 120 -8.96 4.73 5.15
C ILE A 120 -8.95 5.83 4.08
N LEU A 121 -10.05 6.58 3.99
CA LEU A 121 -10.13 7.80 3.20
C LEU A 121 -9.84 9.02 4.09
N LEU A 122 -8.91 9.87 3.66
CA LEU A 122 -8.59 11.11 4.37
C LEU A 122 -9.57 12.21 3.93
N SER A 123 -10.05 13.01 4.89
CA SER A 123 -10.66 14.30 4.53
C SER A 123 -9.57 15.26 4.05
N ASP A 124 -9.97 16.32 3.36
CA ASP A 124 -9.04 17.32 2.84
C ASP A 124 -8.26 18.03 3.95
N GLU A 125 -8.83 18.15 5.16
CA GLU A 125 -8.15 18.75 6.32
C GLU A 125 -7.08 17.86 6.95
N LEU A 126 -7.14 16.55 6.68
CA LEU A 126 -6.21 15.54 7.21
C LEU A 126 -5.21 15.03 6.15
N PHE A 127 -5.30 15.54 4.92
CA PHE A 127 -4.37 15.25 3.83
C PHE A 127 -3.19 16.24 3.85
#